data_AF-A0A6L3CAX7-F1
#
_entry.id   AF-A0A6L3CAX7-F1
#
_cell.length_a   1.000
_cell.length_b   1.000
_cell.length_c   1.000
_cell.angle_alpha   90.00
_cell.angle_beta   90.00
_cell.angle_gamma   90.00
#
_symmetry.space_group_name_H-M   'P 1'
#
loop_
_entity.id
_entity.type
_entity.pdbx_description
1 polymer ?
#
loop_
_entity_poly.entity_id
_entity_poly.type
_entity_poly.pdbx_seq_one_letter_code
_entity_poly.pdbx_strand_id
1 'polypeptide(L)'
;MCRDKMDTLEYKVKLLESEVESFKAHLNALSPEELQIPSACVGWSVADVIGHLAGQEHASRVRRGLEGDYSPPAGAPSVADHDEDQFAKNIFDRALATREQFGKELVSHL
;
A
#
# COMPACT_ATOMS: atom_id res chain seq x y z
N MET A 1 -3.01 12.78 33.98
CA MET A 1 -3.79 13.75 33.17
C MET A 1 -3.34 13.84 31.70
N CYS A 2 -2.28 13.15 31.24
CA CYS A 2 -1.84 13.19 29.82
C CYS A 2 -2.33 12.03 28.95
N ARG A 3 -2.81 10.92 29.53
CA ARG A 3 -3.14 9.69 28.80
C ARG A 3 -4.42 9.80 27.97
N ASP A 4 -5.43 10.50 28.48
CA ASP A 4 -6.72 10.68 27.79
C ASP A 4 -6.61 11.56 26.51
N LYS A 5 -5.60 12.44 26.42
CA LYS A 5 -5.36 13.26 25.22
C LYS A 5 -4.63 12.50 24.10
N MET A 6 -3.87 11.46 24.44
CA MET A 6 -3.12 10.63 23.48
C MET A 6 -3.99 9.54 22.82
N ASP A 7 -5.25 9.39 23.23
CA ASP A 7 -6.12 8.31 22.73
C ASP A 7 -7.32 8.79 21.90
N THR A 8 -7.48 10.10 21.72
CA THR A 8 -8.58 10.64 20.90
C THR A 8 -8.38 10.31 19.42
N LEU A 9 -9.49 10.24 18.67
CA LEU A 9 -9.45 10.00 17.22
C LEU A 9 -8.68 11.09 16.49
N GLU A 10 -8.86 12.35 16.89
CA GLU A 10 -8.18 13.50 16.29
C GLU A 10 -6.67 13.42 16.50
N TYR A 11 -6.22 12.97 17.67
CA TYR A 11 -4.80 12.76 17.92
C TYR A 11 -4.25 11.62 17.05
N LYS A 12 -4.96 10.49 16.97
CA LYS A 12 -4.55 9.33 16.16
C LYS A 12 -4.45 9.67 14.67
N VAL A 13 -5.39 10.46 14.15
CA VAL A 13 -5.35 10.93 12.75
C VAL A 13 -4.11 11.80 12.52
N LYS A 14 -3.86 12.80 13.36
CA LYS A 14 -2.68 13.68 13.22
C LYS A 14 -1.35 12.92 13.35
N LEU A 15 -1.30 11.96 14.26
CA LEU A 15 -0.13 11.10 14.40
C LEU A 15 0.09 10.29 13.12
N LEU A 16 -0.96 9.64 12.61
CA LEU A 16 -0.87 8.86 11.37
C LEU A 16 -0.45 9.73 10.19
N GLU A 17 -1.01 10.93 10.03
CA GLU A 17 -0.60 11.88 9.00
C GLU A 17 0.90 12.22 9.10
N SER A 18 1.39 12.51 10.31
CA SER A 18 2.81 12.80 10.55
C SER A 18 3.72 11.60 10.23
N GLU A 19 3.32 10.39 10.62
CA GLU A 19 4.10 9.17 10.34
C GLU A 19 4.14 8.88 8.84
N VAL A 20 3.01 9.06 8.13
CA VAL A 20 2.94 8.88 6.67
C VAL A 20 3.84 9.88 5.95
N GLU A 21 3.82 11.16 6.33
CA GLU A 21 4.69 12.16 5.69
C GLU A 21 6.18 11.90 5.95
N SER A 22 6.55 11.52 7.18
CA SER A 22 7.93 11.12 7.49
C SER A 22 8.36 9.88 6.70
N PHE A 23 7.46 8.92 6.54
CA PHE A 23 7.71 7.70 5.79
C PHE A 23 7.91 8.01 4.30
N LYS A 24 7.05 8.83 3.69
CA LYS A 24 7.20 9.30 2.30
C LYS A 24 8.51 10.06 2.10
N ALA A 25 8.87 10.94 3.02
CA ALA A 25 10.14 11.66 2.97
C ALA A 25 11.34 10.71 3.00
N HIS A 26 11.30 9.66 3.84
CA HIS A 26 12.35 8.64 3.88
C HIS A 26 12.44 7.87 2.54
N LEU A 27 11.32 7.42 1.99
CA LEU A 27 11.30 6.70 0.71
C LEU A 27 11.81 7.55 -0.46
N ASN A 28 11.45 8.85 -0.49
CA ASN A 28 11.93 9.80 -1.50
C ASN A 28 13.45 10.05 -1.43
N ALA A 29 14.07 9.84 -0.27
CA ALA A 29 15.50 10.01 -0.08
C ALA A 29 16.34 8.80 -0.54
N LEU A 30 15.70 7.67 -0.86
CA LEU A 30 16.39 6.47 -1.31
C LEU A 30 17.05 6.69 -2.68
N SER A 31 18.31 6.27 -2.77
CA SER A 31 19.06 6.25 -4.02
C SER A 31 18.54 5.17 -4.99
N PRO A 32 18.85 5.28 -6.29
CA PRO A 32 18.54 4.22 -7.26
C PRO A 32 19.13 2.86 -6.88
N GLU A 33 20.30 2.84 -6.22
CA GLU A 33 20.96 1.61 -5.78
C GLU A 33 20.21 0.97 -4.61
N GLU A 34 19.77 1.76 -3.63
CA GLU A 34 18.95 1.30 -2.50
C GLU A 34 17.61 0.74 -2.96
N LEU A 35 17.01 1.35 -3.99
CA LEU A 35 15.77 0.84 -4.60
C LEU A 35 15.92 -0.55 -5.23
N GLN A 36 17.12 -0.96 -5.62
CA GLN A 36 17.38 -2.29 -6.21
C GLN A 36 17.78 -3.34 -5.17
N ILE A 37 17.92 -2.99 -3.89
CA ILE A 37 18.29 -3.94 -2.84
C ILE A 37 17.19 -5.02 -2.72
N PRO A 38 17.54 -6.32 -2.67
CA PRO A 38 16.58 -7.38 -2.38
C PRO A 38 15.90 -7.16 -1.02
N SER A 39 14.57 -7.26 -0.99
CA SER A 39 13.78 -7.13 0.23
C SER A 39 13.58 -8.47 0.94
N ALA A 40 12.94 -8.44 2.12
CA ALA A 40 12.52 -9.66 2.81
C ALA A 40 11.40 -10.42 2.05
N CYS A 41 10.68 -9.76 1.15
CA CYS A 41 9.75 -10.40 0.23
C CYS A 41 10.57 -11.02 -0.90
N VAL A 42 10.68 -12.36 -0.90
CA VAL A 42 11.46 -13.10 -1.89
C VAL A 42 11.01 -12.74 -3.30
N GLY A 43 11.95 -12.30 -4.14
CA GLY A 43 11.68 -11.88 -5.52
C GLY A 43 11.32 -10.40 -5.69
N TRP A 44 11.24 -9.63 -4.61
CA TRP A 44 11.01 -8.19 -4.64
C TRP A 44 12.24 -7.41 -4.20
N SER A 45 12.57 -6.34 -4.94
CA SER A 45 13.44 -5.28 -4.46
C SER A 45 12.70 -4.31 -3.55
N VAL A 46 13.42 -3.34 -2.96
CA VAL A 46 12.79 -2.22 -2.23
C VAL A 46 11.80 -1.47 -3.13
N ALA A 47 12.11 -1.25 -4.41
CA ALA A 47 11.18 -0.60 -5.34
C ALA A 47 9.88 -1.39 -5.54
N ASP A 48 9.96 -2.72 -5.55
CA ASP A 48 8.77 -3.58 -5.66
C ASP A 48 7.91 -3.51 -4.39
N VAL A 49 8.53 -3.42 -3.21
CA VAL A 49 7.79 -3.20 -1.95
C VAL A 49 7.06 -1.86 -1.97
N ILE A 50 7.69 -0.79 -2.48
CA ILE A 50 7.02 0.51 -2.65
C ILE A 50 5.88 0.38 -3.67
N GLY A 51 6.09 -0.34 -4.78
CA GLY A 51 5.04 -0.67 -5.75
C GLY A 51 3.87 -1.46 -5.14
N HIS A 52 4.15 -2.38 -4.22
CA HIS A 52 3.12 -3.10 -3.48
C HIS A 52 2.27 -2.18 -2.60
N LEU A 53 2.88 -1.20 -1.95
CA LEU A 53 2.18 -0.21 -1.11
C LEU A 53 1.34 0.75 -1.96
N ALA A 54 1.90 1.29 -3.05
CA ALA A 54 1.22 2.22 -3.94
C ALA A 54 0.07 1.58 -4.73
N GLY A 55 0.14 0.27 -5.00
CA GLY A 55 -0.87 -0.46 -5.75
C GLY A 55 -2.13 -0.83 -4.95
N GLN A 56 -2.28 -0.34 -3.72
CA GLN A 56 -3.41 -0.69 -2.85
C GLN A 56 -4.56 0.31 -2.96
N GLU A 57 -5.69 -0.17 -3.46
CA GLU A 57 -6.93 0.60 -3.60
C GLU A 57 -7.77 0.68 -2.31
N HIS A 58 -7.13 0.78 -1.14
CA HIS A 58 -7.84 0.77 0.15
C HIS A 58 -8.81 1.94 0.28
N ALA A 59 -8.37 3.16 -0.06
CA ALA A 59 -9.20 4.36 0.04
C ALA A 59 -10.46 4.26 -0.83
N SER A 60 -10.33 3.76 -2.06
CA SER A 60 -11.45 3.54 -2.98
C SER A 60 -12.47 2.54 -2.41
N ARG A 61 -11.99 1.40 -1.88
CA ARG A 61 -12.85 0.38 -1.26
C ARG A 61 -13.58 0.90 -0.02
N VAL A 62 -12.91 1.65 0.84
CA VAL A 62 -13.54 2.27 2.03
C VAL A 62 -14.61 3.26 1.61
N ARG A 63 -14.35 4.13 0.63
CA ARG A 63 -15.32 5.10 0.12
C ARG A 63 -16.58 4.42 -0.43
N ARG A 64 -16.42 3.41 -1.28
CA ARG A 64 -17.55 2.62 -1.82
C ARG A 64 -18.37 1.97 -0.70
N GLY A 65 -17.72 1.42 0.31
CA GLY A 65 -18.41 0.82 1.46
C GLY A 65 -19.21 1.84 2.29
N LEU A 66 -18.74 3.08 2.40
CA LEU A 66 -19.50 4.18 3.03
C LEU A 66 -20.73 4.58 2.20
N GLU A 67 -20.67 4.41 0.88
CA GLU A 67 -21.78 4.62 -0.06
C GLU A 67 -22.72 3.40 -0.15
N GLY A 68 -22.43 2.31 0.56
CA GLY A 68 -23.24 1.09 0.60
C GLY A 68 -22.89 0.05 -0.47
N ASP A 69 -21.82 0.27 -1.24
CA ASP A 69 -21.35 -0.68 -2.24
C ASP A 69 -20.24 -1.57 -1.67
N TYR A 70 -20.61 -2.83 -1.39
CA TYR A 70 -19.72 -3.88 -0.88
C TYR A 70 -19.38 -4.93 -1.95
N SER A 71 -19.77 -4.70 -3.20
CA SER A 71 -19.53 -5.67 -4.27
C SER A 71 -18.03 -5.84 -4.54
N PRO A 72 -17.57 -7.05 -4.91
CA PRO A 72 -16.17 -7.26 -5.23
C PRO A 72 -15.76 -6.43 -6.45
N PRO A 73 -14.49 -5.97 -6.54
CA PRO A 73 -14.00 -5.29 -7.72
C PRO A 73 -14.17 -6.15 -8.98
N ALA A 74 -14.28 -5.50 -10.15
CA ALA A 74 -14.30 -6.21 -11.42
C ALA A 74 -13.07 -7.13 -11.57
N GLY A 75 -13.31 -8.37 -12.00
CA GLY A 75 -12.26 -9.37 -12.16
C GLY A 75 -11.84 -10.11 -10.87
N ALA A 76 -12.43 -9.77 -9.72
CA ALA A 76 -12.22 -10.56 -8.52
C ALA A 76 -12.86 -11.96 -8.65
N PRO A 77 -12.19 -13.02 -8.17
CA PRO A 77 -12.76 -14.37 -8.17
C PRO A 77 -13.98 -14.45 -7.26
N SER A 78 -14.83 -15.44 -7.50
CA SER A 78 -15.88 -15.77 -6.53
C SER A 78 -15.23 -16.26 -5.23
N VAL A 79 -15.88 -16.04 -4.09
CA VAL A 79 -15.37 -16.51 -2.79
C VAL A 79 -15.22 -18.03 -2.77
N ALA A 80 -16.09 -18.77 -3.48
CA ALA A 80 -16.03 -20.22 -3.54
C ALA A 80 -14.85 -20.74 -4.37
N ASP A 81 -14.32 -19.91 -5.28
CA ASP A 81 -13.23 -20.24 -6.19
C ASP A 81 -11.89 -19.62 -5.72
N HIS A 82 -11.78 -19.30 -4.43
CA HIS A 82 -10.57 -18.69 -3.87
C HIS A 82 -9.39 -19.66 -3.91
N ASP A 83 -8.29 -19.19 -4.49
CA ASP A 83 -7.01 -19.89 -4.57
C ASP A 83 -5.94 -18.97 -3.97
N GLU A 84 -5.36 -19.40 -2.84
CA GLU A 84 -4.37 -18.61 -2.10
C GLU A 84 -3.07 -18.39 -2.89
N ASP A 85 -2.64 -19.39 -3.67
CA ASP A 85 -1.41 -19.28 -4.45
C ASP A 85 -1.60 -18.30 -5.61
N GLN A 86 -2.75 -18.38 -6.29
CA GLN A 86 -3.11 -17.41 -7.33
C GLN A 86 -3.30 -16.01 -6.75
N PHE A 87 -3.89 -15.89 -5.55
CA PHE A 87 -4.05 -14.61 -4.87
C PHE A 87 -2.70 -13.98 -4.52
N ALA A 88 -1.77 -14.77 -3.95
CA ALA A 88 -0.41 -14.33 -3.67
C ALA A 88 0.32 -13.93 -4.96
N LYS A 89 0.18 -14.70 -6.04
CA LYS A 89 0.75 -14.36 -7.35
C LYS A 89 0.19 -13.03 -7.89
N ASN A 90 -1.11 -12.79 -7.78
CA ASN A 90 -1.72 -11.54 -8.21
C ASN A 90 -1.18 -10.34 -7.44
N ILE A 91 -0.96 -10.49 -6.13
CA ILE A 91 -0.30 -9.47 -5.31
C ILE A 91 1.13 -9.23 -5.79
N PHE A 92 1.87 -10.31 -6.06
CA PHE A 92 3.23 -10.27 -6.59
C PHE A 92 3.31 -9.49 -7.89
N ASP A 93 2.54 -9.90 -8.90
CA ASP A 93 2.54 -9.31 -10.24
C ASP A 93 2.09 -7.84 -10.21
N ARG A 94 1.10 -7.51 -9.37
CA ARG A 94 0.63 -6.12 -9.23
C ARG A 94 1.72 -5.21 -8.69
N ALA A 95 2.53 -5.65 -7.73
CA ALA A 95 3.63 -4.84 -7.22
C ALA A 95 4.64 -4.48 -8.32
N LEU A 96 4.99 -5.46 -9.17
CA LEU A 96 5.86 -5.24 -10.32
C LEU A 96 5.23 -4.28 -11.34
N ALA A 97 3.96 -4.50 -11.68
CA ALA A 97 3.24 -3.66 -12.62
C ALA A 97 3.12 -2.21 -12.13
N THR A 98 2.80 -2.00 -10.84
CA THR A 98 2.75 -0.67 -10.23
C THR A 98 4.13 0.02 -10.27
N ARG A 99 5.19 -0.72 -9.94
CA ARG A 99 6.57 -0.20 -10.05
C ARG A 99 6.89 0.24 -11.47
N GLU A 100 6.56 -0.58 -12.46
CA GLU A 100 6.81 -0.29 -13.87
C GLU A 100 5.99 0.90 -14.37
N GLN A 101 4.73 0.99 -13.94
CA GLN A 101 3.81 2.06 -14.33
C GLN A 101 4.25 3.43 -13.82
N PHE A 102 4.65 3.51 -12.54
CA PHE A 102 4.93 4.81 -11.89
C PHE A 102 6.43 5.15 -11.84
N GLY A 103 7.32 4.16 -11.93
CA GLY A 103 8.75 4.37 -11.98
C GLY A 103 9.26 5.26 -10.85
N LYS A 104 9.84 6.41 -11.20
CA LYS A 104 10.40 7.37 -10.22
C LYS A 104 9.34 8.09 -9.39
N GLU A 105 8.09 8.10 -9.83
CA GLU A 105 6.98 8.77 -9.15
C GLU A 105 6.25 7.85 -8.16
N LEU A 106 6.77 6.65 -7.89
CA LEU A 106 6.15 5.66 -7.01
C LEU A 106 5.68 6.21 -5.66
N VAL A 107 6.51 7.02 -5.00
CA VAL A 107 6.22 7.57 -3.66
C VAL A 107 5.10 8.61 -3.72
N SER A 108 4.95 9.32 -4.85
CA SER A 108 3.85 10.28 -5.08
C SER A 108 2.47 9.61 -5.12
N HIS A 109 2.43 8.28 -5.24
CA HIS A 109 1.21 7.46 -5.29
C HIS A 109 0.93 6.69 -3.98
N LEU A 110 1.69 6.96 -2.91
CA LEU A 110 1.36 6.57 -1.54
C LEU A 110 0.49 7.65 -0.87
#